data_AF-A0A8C9XX21-F1
#
_entry.id   AF-A0A8C9XX21-F1
#
_cell.length_a   1.000
_cell.length_b   1.000
_cell.length_c   1.000
_cell.angle_alpha   90.00
_cell.angle_beta   90.00
_cell.angle_gamma   90.00
#
_symmetry.space_group_name_H-M   'P 1'
#
loop_
_entity.id
_entity.type
_entity.pdbx_description
1 polymer ?
#
loop_
_entity_poly.entity_id
_entity_poly.type
_entity_poly.pdbx_seq_one_letter_code
_entity_poly.pdbx_strand_id
1 'polypeptide(L)'
;MQLREFLPRVLNGDLIEMLHKARAEKLLLREQLWQSGAELQQQADFCSGLGSAACSLLWSCSSSEDTVTRWLGKLQSFLAVAAQTLESFVRSLDEEAKTQTEDHNSQEHQFVLAMAGTITNVAAVTRGRDFLSSSVLLDTLMKLLELMKPGVFPKLKVLMLMALYNVSISVKGLKGISENPGLLPLIWTLLDDGDWEVCLHSLRLLQSVLLEEEVLLLLGSALLDPDLHARVSRLTSSVQPSLRLAAQQTMEDLQALQQVPLSQHLFNPLNPKTKLKTCFFLD
;
A
#
# COMPACT_ATOMS: atom_id res chain seq x y z
N MET A 1 51.61 -53.98 -25.73
CA MET A 1 51.14 -53.67 -24.36
C MET A 1 49.63 -53.55 -24.44
N GLN A 2 48.87 -54.49 -23.86
CA GLN A 2 47.42 -54.59 -24.04
C GLN A 2 46.70 -53.58 -23.13
N LEU A 3 45.65 -52.91 -23.63
CA LEU A 3 44.80 -51.97 -22.87
C LEU A 3 44.27 -52.56 -21.54
N ARG A 4 44.21 -53.89 -21.43
CA ARG A 4 43.82 -54.62 -20.21
C ARG A 4 44.80 -54.49 -19.04
N GLU A 5 46.07 -54.15 -19.29
CA GLU A 5 47.08 -53.95 -18.22
C GLU A 5 47.14 -52.49 -17.72
N PHE A 6 46.56 -51.56 -18.48
CA PHE A 6 46.51 -50.13 -18.11
C PHE A 6 45.32 -49.78 -17.21
N LEU A 7 44.17 -50.43 -17.41
CA LEU A 7 42.95 -50.18 -16.63
C LEU A 7 43.11 -50.38 -15.11
N PRO A 8 43.78 -51.43 -14.60
CA PRO A 8 43.99 -51.62 -13.16
C PRO A 8 45.04 -50.66 -12.56
N ARG A 9 45.90 -50.05 -13.39
CA ARG A 9 46.93 -49.09 -12.94
C ARG A 9 46.41 -47.65 -12.89
N VAL A 10 45.30 -47.36 -13.58
CA VAL A 10 44.62 -46.05 -13.56
C VAL A 10 43.49 -46.02 -12.52
N LEU A 11 42.83 -47.14 -12.26
CA LEU A 11 41.91 -47.33 -11.12
C LEU A 11 42.70 -47.73 -9.87
N ASN A 12 43.44 -46.75 -9.32
CA ASN A 12 44.12 -46.91 -8.05
C ASN A 12 43.08 -47.07 -6.92
N GLY A 13 43.27 -47.98 -5.97
CA GLY A 13 42.34 -48.20 -4.84
C GLY A 13 42.02 -46.90 -4.10
N ASP A 14 43.03 -46.04 -3.97
CA ASP A 14 42.93 -44.70 -3.38
C ASP A 14 41.93 -43.78 -4.12
N LEU A 15 41.83 -43.89 -5.45
CA LEU A 15 40.91 -43.09 -6.25
C LEU A 15 39.45 -43.54 -6.05
N ILE A 16 39.24 -44.86 -5.92
CA ILE A 16 37.91 -45.44 -5.65
C ILE A 16 37.46 -45.05 -4.23
N GLU A 17 38.37 -45.12 -3.25
CA GLU A 17 38.11 -44.70 -1.88
C GLU A 17 37.79 -43.19 -1.81
N MET A 18 38.59 -42.36 -2.49
CA MET A 18 38.34 -40.91 -2.59
C MET A 18 36.98 -40.61 -3.23
N LEU A 19 36.61 -41.33 -4.30
CA LEU A 19 35.32 -41.16 -4.96
C LEU A 19 34.14 -41.61 -4.08
N HIS A 20 34.29 -42.71 -3.33
CA HIS A 20 33.31 -43.14 -2.35
C HIS A 20 33.14 -42.12 -1.22
N LYS A 21 34.26 -41.61 -0.69
CA LYS A 21 34.24 -40.57 0.34
C LYS A 21 33.57 -39.29 -0.15
N ALA A 22 33.95 -38.79 -1.33
CA ALA A 22 33.32 -37.62 -1.94
C ALA A 22 31.82 -37.82 -2.20
N ARG A 23 31.40 -39.03 -2.60
CA ARG A 23 29.98 -39.37 -2.78
C ARG A 23 29.22 -39.38 -1.45
N ALA A 24 29.80 -39.92 -0.39
CA ALA A 24 29.22 -39.92 0.95
C ALA A 24 29.11 -38.50 1.51
N GLU A 25 30.15 -37.69 1.38
CA GLU A 25 30.15 -36.27 1.79
C GLU A 25 29.09 -35.48 1.00
N LYS A 26 28.98 -35.68 -0.32
CA LYS A 26 27.93 -35.06 -1.13
C LYS A 26 26.52 -35.45 -0.67
N LEU A 27 26.31 -36.70 -0.26
CA LEU A 27 25.01 -37.15 0.24
C LEU A 27 24.70 -36.49 1.59
N LEU A 28 25.68 -36.45 2.49
CA LEU A 28 25.57 -35.80 3.80
C LEU A 28 25.25 -34.30 3.65
N LEU A 29 25.96 -33.59 2.78
CA LEU A 29 25.72 -32.16 2.53
C LEU A 29 24.33 -31.90 1.94
N ARG A 30 23.83 -32.80 1.07
CA ARG A 30 22.47 -32.71 0.54
C ARG A 30 21.42 -32.91 1.61
N GLU A 31 21.64 -33.87 2.51
CA GLU A 31 20.76 -34.12 3.64
C GLU A 31 20.73 -32.91 4.58
N GLN A 32 21.89 -32.35 4.93
CA GLN A 32 21.99 -31.14 5.75
C GLN A 32 21.31 -29.93 5.09
N LEU A 33 21.49 -29.73 3.78
CA LEU A 33 20.85 -28.66 3.05
C LEU A 33 19.33 -28.83 3.03
N TRP A 34 18.84 -30.06 2.84
CA TRP A 34 17.42 -30.35 2.88
C TRP A 34 16.81 -30.11 4.27
N GLN A 35 17.49 -30.57 5.33
CA GLN A 35 17.07 -30.34 6.72
C GLN A 35 17.05 -28.84 7.05
N SER A 36 18.11 -28.11 6.72
CA SER A 36 18.16 -26.66 6.91
C SER A 36 17.07 -25.94 6.10
N GLY A 37 16.78 -26.40 4.88
CA GLY A 37 15.68 -25.87 4.07
C GLY A 37 14.31 -26.12 4.70
N ALA A 38 14.08 -27.30 5.27
CA ALA A 38 12.83 -27.64 5.96
C ALA A 38 12.65 -26.81 7.25
N GLU A 39 13.72 -26.62 8.03
CA GLU A 39 13.71 -25.76 9.23
C GLU A 39 13.41 -24.30 8.89
N LEU A 40 14.03 -23.76 7.82
CA LEU A 40 13.77 -22.40 7.36
C LEU A 40 12.33 -22.22 6.88
N GLN A 41 11.77 -23.20 6.15
CA GLN A 41 10.37 -23.14 5.73
C GLN A 41 9.43 -23.14 6.94
N GLN A 42 9.67 -24.02 7.92
CA GLN A 42 8.88 -24.06 9.15
C GLN A 42 8.95 -22.74 9.93
N GLN A 43 10.13 -22.12 9.99
CA GLN A 43 10.30 -20.82 10.64
C GLN A 43 9.57 -19.71 9.87
N ALA A 44 9.61 -19.73 8.54
CA ALA A 44 8.88 -18.78 7.71
C ALA A 44 7.36 -18.90 7.93
N ASP A 45 6.82 -20.12 7.94
CA ASP A 45 5.40 -20.38 8.19
C ASP A 45 4.99 -19.92 9.60
N PHE A 46 5.81 -20.20 10.61
CA PHE A 46 5.57 -19.74 11.98
C PHE A 46 5.59 -18.21 12.09
N CYS A 47 6.57 -17.54 11.47
CA CYS A 47 6.67 -16.09 11.48
C CYS A 47 5.50 -15.42 10.74
N SER A 48 5.02 -16.00 9.64
CA SER A 48 3.84 -15.53 8.91
C SER A 48 2.58 -15.63 9.78
N GLY A 49 2.37 -16.79 10.42
CA GLY A 49 1.25 -16.99 11.34
C GLY A 49 1.29 -16.06 12.55
N LEU A 50 2.47 -15.89 13.17
CA LEU A 50 2.67 -14.97 14.29
C LEU A 50 2.40 -13.51 13.87
N GLY A 51 2.95 -13.09 12.72
CA GLY A 51 2.79 -11.74 12.19
C GLY A 51 1.32 -11.41 11.89
N SER A 52 0.62 -12.34 11.21
CA SER A 52 -0.81 -12.22 10.91
C SER A 52 -1.65 -12.11 12.19
N ALA A 53 -1.45 -13.00 13.15
CA ALA A 53 -2.19 -12.99 14.42
C ALA A 53 -1.92 -11.72 15.23
N ALA A 54 -0.65 -11.33 15.38
CA ALA A 54 -0.26 -10.14 16.13
C ALA A 54 -0.79 -8.85 15.49
N CYS A 55 -0.68 -8.72 14.16
CA CYS A 55 -1.18 -7.52 13.48
C CYS A 55 -2.70 -7.47 13.41
N SER A 56 -3.38 -8.61 13.33
CA SER A 56 -4.84 -8.65 13.46
C SER A 56 -5.28 -8.09 14.82
N LEU A 57 -4.61 -8.47 15.91
CA LEU A 57 -4.86 -7.88 17.23
C LEU A 57 -4.54 -6.39 17.27
N LEU A 58 -3.42 -5.95 16.70
CA LEU A 58 -3.09 -4.52 16.62
C LEU A 58 -4.16 -3.74 15.86
N TRP A 59 -4.63 -4.26 14.73
CA TRP A 59 -5.70 -3.65 13.96
C TRP A 59 -6.97 -3.53 14.80
N SER A 60 -7.44 -4.63 15.41
CA SER A 60 -8.63 -4.60 16.28
C SER A 60 -8.47 -3.62 17.45
N CYS A 61 -7.33 -3.61 18.12
CA CYS A 61 -7.08 -2.70 19.25
C CYS A 61 -6.95 -1.23 18.82
N SER A 62 -6.49 -0.96 17.59
CA SER A 62 -6.33 0.39 17.06
C SER A 62 -7.65 1.11 16.78
N SER A 63 -8.79 0.42 16.79
CA SER A 63 -10.12 1.03 16.72
C SER A 63 -10.40 2.00 17.89
N SER A 64 -9.67 1.84 19.00
CA SER A 64 -9.78 2.72 20.17
C SER A 64 -8.77 3.87 20.13
N GLU A 65 -9.27 5.11 20.16
CA GLU A 65 -8.45 6.33 20.22
C GLU A 65 -7.48 6.35 21.42
N ASP A 66 -7.93 5.88 22.59
CA ASP A 66 -7.08 5.77 23.79
C ASP A 66 -5.90 4.82 23.60
N THR A 67 -6.11 3.75 22.83
CA THR A 67 -5.07 2.79 22.51
C THR A 67 -4.05 3.40 21.56
N VAL A 68 -4.50 4.01 20.46
CA VAL A 68 -3.62 4.71 19.51
C VAL A 68 -2.80 5.80 20.20
N THR A 69 -3.43 6.59 21.07
CA THR A 69 -2.75 7.66 21.82
C THR A 69 -1.64 7.12 22.72
N ARG A 70 -1.84 5.96 23.35
CA ARG A 70 -0.81 5.29 24.17
C ARG A 70 0.34 4.71 23.32
N TRP A 71 0.11 4.41 22.06
CA TRP A 71 1.11 3.82 21.17
C TRP A 71 2.06 4.82 20.51
N LEU A 72 1.71 6.10 20.41
CA LEU A 72 2.44 7.08 19.58
C LEU A 72 3.97 7.05 19.78
N GLY A 73 4.46 6.91 21.01
CA GLY A 73 5.90 6.84 21.31
C GLY A 73 6.62 5.58 20.80
N LYS A 74 5.87 4.53 20.44
CA LYS A 74 6.38 3.23 19.93
C LYS A 74 6.03 2.99 18.46
N LEU A 75 5.15 3.80 17.87
CA LEU A 75 4.68 3.60 16.51
C LEU A 75 5.78 3.75 15.46
N GLN A 76 6.83 4.54 15.71
CA GLN A 76 7.90 4.75 14.72
C GLN A 76 8.53 3.42 14.25
N SER A 77 8.85 2.52 15.18
CA SER A 77 9.40 1.19 14.84
C SER A 77 8.39 0.34 14.07
N PHE A 78 7.11 0.40 14.44
CA PHE A 78 6.05 -0.30 13.72
C PHE A 78 5.90 0.23 12.29
N LEU A 79 5.90 1.55 12.09
CA LEU A 79 5.78 2.17 10.77
C LEU A 79 6.96 1.82 9.86
N ALA A 80 8.17 1.73 10.40
CA ALA A 80 9.35 1.32 9.63
C ALA A 80 9.21 -0.13 9.12
N VAL A 81 8.76 -1.05 9.97
CA VAL A 81 8.47 -2.44 9.58
C VAL A 81 7.32 -2.48 8.57
N ALA A 82 6.25 -1.76 8.83
CA ALA A 82 5.08 -1.72 7.96
C ALA A 82 5.44 -1.22 6.55
N ALA A 83 6.21 -0.13 6.45
CA ALA A 83 6.68 0.40 5.17
C ALA A 83 7.49 -0.65 4.38
N GLN A 84 8.45 -1.32 5.02
CA GLN A 84 9.29 -2.33 4.36
C GLN A 84 8.49 -3.56 3.93
N THR A 85 7.58 -4.04 4.78
CA THR A 85 6.74 -5.19 4.44
C THR A 85 5.79 -4.87 3.29
N LEU A 86 5.14 -3.70 3.33
CA LEU A 86 4.25 -3.27 2.25
C LEU A 86 5.02 -3.11 0.94
N GLU A 87 6.23 -2.54 0.98
CA GLU A 87 7.11 -2.47 -0.20
C GLU A 87 7.49 -3.84 -0.75
N SER A 88 7.88 -4.77 0.11
CA SER A 88 8.25 -6.12 -0.30
C SER A 88 7.07 -6.85 -0.93
N PHE A 89 5.90 -6.74 -0.30
CA PHE A 89 4.69 -7.42 -0.74
C PHE A 89 4.17 -6.86 -2.08
N VAL A 90 4.10 -5.53 -2.23
CA VAL A 90 3.67 -4.94 -3.51
C VAL A 90 4.61 -5.32 -4.66
N ARG A 91 5.92 -5.47 -4.39
CA ARG A 91 6.86 -5.96 -5.40
C ARG A 91 6.67 -7.44 -5.76
N SER A 92 6.18 -8.28 -4.83
CA SER A 92 5.92 -9.70 -5.13
C SER A 92 4.63 -9.91 -5.92
N LEU A 93 3.62 -9.04 -5.78
CA LEU A 93 2.36 -9.10 -6.54
C LEU A 93 2.59 -9.14 -8.07
N ASP A 94 3.61 -8.42 -8.57
CA ASP A 94 3.94 -8.41 -10.00
C ASP A 94 4.51 -9.74 -10.52
N GLU A 95 5.13 -10.53 -9.64
CA GLU A 95 5.64 -11.87 -9.96
C GLU A 95 4.54 -12.94 -9.83
N GLU A 96 3.64 -12.80 -8.86
CA GLU A 96 2.52 -13.71 -8.61
C GLU A 96 1.42 -13.64 -9.68
N ALA A 97 1.20 -12.47 -10.30
CA ALA A 97 0.26 -12.29 -11.41
C ALA A 97 0.56 -13.17 -12.65
N LYS A 98 1.76 -13.78 -12.73
CA LYS A 98 2.16 -14.74 -13.78
C LYS A 98 1.71 -16.18 -13.48
N THR A 99 1.31 -16.48 -12.25
CA THR A 99 0.91 -17.81 -11.76
C THR A 99 -0.50 -17.76 -11.19
N GLN A 100 -1.49 -18.15 -12.00
CA GLN A 100 -2.94 -18.00 -11.76
C GLN A 100 -3.52 -18.92 -10.65
N THR A 101 -3.02 -18.82 -9.42
CA THR A 101 -3.62 -19.51 -8.26
C THR A 101 -3.39 -18.68 -7.00
N GLU A 102 -4.12 -17.59 -6.83
CA GLU A 102 -4.08 -16.81 -5.59
C GLU A 102 -5.12 -17.34 -4.60
N ASP A 103 -4.65 -17.93 -3.49
CA ASP A 103 -5.44 -18.05 -2.27
C ASP A 103 -5.50 -16.67 -1.60
N HIS A 104 -6.56 -15.93 -1.90
CA HIS A 104 -6.83 -14.58 -1.38
C HIS A 104 -6.99 -14.54 0.16
N ASN A 105 -6.90 -15.69 0.84
CA ASN A 105 -7.00 -15.82 2.28
C ASN A 105 -5.68 -16.28 2.94
N SER A 106 -4.54 -16.13 2.26
CA SER A 106 -3.25 -16.46 2.87
C SER A 106 -2.96 -15.59 4.11
N GLN A 107 -2.17 -16.15 5.03
CA GLN A 107 -1.73 -15.43 6.24
C GLN A 107 -0.96 -14.16 5.90
N GLU A 108 -0.24 -14.15 4.78
CA GLU A 108 0.49 -12.98 4.29
C GLU A 108 -0.44 -11.84 3.87
N HIS A 109 -1.50 -12.15 3.12
CA HIS A 109 -2.51 -11.15 2.76
C HIS A 109 -3.20 -10.58 4.01
N GLN A 110 -3.56 -11.44 4.97
CA GLN A 110 -4.14 -11.00 6.24
C GLN A 110 -3.19 -10.11 7.04
N PHE A 111 -1.90 -10.48 7.11
CA PHE A 111 -0.87 -9.70 7.78
C PHE A 111 -0.72 -8.31 7.17
N VAL A 112 -0.61 -8.23 5.84
CA VAL A 112 -0.46 -6.97 5.10
C VAL A 112 -1.70 -6.07 5.26
N LEU A 113 -2.90 -6.64 5.11
CA LEU A 113 -4.15 -5.90 5.33
C LEU A 113 -4.26 -5.40 6.78
N ALA A 114 -3.86 -6.21 7.77
CA ALA A 114 -3.90 -5.81 9.16
C ALA A 114 -2.91 -4.69 9.49
N MET A 115 -1.75 -4.66 8.85
CA MET A 115 -0.83 -3.52 9.00
C MET A 115 -1.39 -2.25 8.38
N ALA A 116 -1.89 -2.32 7.15
CA ALA A 116 -2.51 -1.17 6.49
C ALA A 116 -3.76 -0.67 7.24
N GLY A 117 -4.57 -1.59 7.77
CA GLY A 117 -5.74 -1.30 8.59
C GLY A 117 -5.37 -0.63 9.92
N THR A 118 -4.31 -1.09 10.58
CA THR A 118 -3.77 -0.43 11.79
C THR A 118 -3.35 1.00 11.47
N ILE A 119 -2.61 1.23 10.38
CA ILE A 119 -2.19 2.58 9.95
C ILE A 119 -3.41 3.46 9.67
N THR A 120 -4.44 2.91 9.02
CA THR A 120 -5.68 3.63 8.70
C THR A 120 -6.40 4.10 9.96
N ASN A 121 -6.54 3.22 10.97
CA ASN A 121 -7.13 3.57 12.25
C ASN A 121 -6.27 4.58 13.03
N VAL A 122 -4.94 4.47 12.99
CA VAL A 122 -4.05 5.51 13.55
C VAL A 122 -4.30 6.86 12.87
N ALA A 123 -4.44 6.89 11.55
CA ALA A 123 -4.78 8.11 10.82
C ALA A 123 -6.20 8.63 11.14
N ALA A 124 -7.12 7.78 11.59
CA ALA A 124 -8.46 8.22 11.99
C ALA A 124 -8.45 9.01 13.33
N VAL A 125 -7.39 8.88 14.14
CA VAL A 125 -7.23 9.57 15.43
C VAL A 125 -6.47 10.88 15.26
N THR A 126 -6.93 11.96 15.89
CA THR A 126 -6.35 13.32 15.74
C THR A 126 -4.85 13.36 16.02
N ARG A 127 -4.40 12.83 17.18
CA ARG A 127 -2.97 12.79 17.51
C ARG A 127 -2.18 11.84 16.61
N GLY A 128 -2.83 10.81 16.07
CA GLY A 128 -2.23 9.91 15.09
C GLY A 128 -2.00 10.58 13.75
N ARG A 129 -2.94 11.41 13.26
CA ARG A 129 -2.74 12.25 12.06
C ARG A 129 -1.55 13.18 12.19
N ASP A 130 -1.46 13.89 13.31
CA ASP A 130 -0.37 14.86 13.52
C ASP A 130 1.00 14.18 13.51
N PHE A 131 1.07 12.97 14.06
CA PHE A 131 2.23 12.10 14.07
C PHE A 131 2.58 11.57 12.67
N LEU A 132 1.60 11.06 11.92
CA LEU A 132 1.78 10.53 10.57
C LEU A 132 2.12 11.62 9.54
N SER A 133 1.66 12.85 9.75
CA SER A 133 1.92 14.00 8.86
C SER A 133 3.41 14.34 8.71
N SER A 134 4.27 13.86 9.62
CA SER A 134 5.73 14.01 9.55
C SER A 134 6.46 12.69 9.24
N SER A 135 5.73 11.64 8.87
CA SER A 135 6.30 10.33 8.60
C SER A 135 6.57 10.13 7.11
N VAL A 136 7.69 9.48 6.79
CA VAL A 136 8.04 9.04 5.42
C VAL A 136 7.05 8.00 4.87
N LEU A 137 6.19 7.44 5.72
CA LEU A 137 5.20 6.45 5.35
C LEU A 137 4.23 6.98 4.30
N LEU A 138 3.84 8.27 4.35
CA LEU A 138 2.89 8.83 3.39
C LEU A 138 3.42 8.77 1.96
N ASP A 139 4.70 9.12 1.77
CA ASP A 139 5.38 8.99 0.48
C ASP A 139 5.49 7.53 0.05
N THR A 140 5.77 6.62 0.99
CA THR A 140 5.74 5.18 0.73
C THR A 140 4.36 4.74 0.25
N LEU A 141 3.27 5.09 0.94
CA LEU A 141 1.91 4.70 0.53
C LEU A 141 1.56 5.22 -0.87
N MET A 142 1.88 6.48 -1.19
CA MET A 142 1.65 7.04 -2.52
C MET A 142 2.44 6.30 -3.60
N LYS A 143 3.74 6.05 -3.34
CA LYS A 143 4.60 5.29 -4.25
C LYS A 143 4.09 3.86 -4.47
N LEU A 144 3.60 3.20 -3.43
CA LEU A 144 3.05 1.85 -3.53
C LEU A 144 1.77 1.81 -4.35
N LEU A 145 0.87 2.77 -4.13
CA LEU A 145 -0.35 2.90 -4.93
C LEU A 145 -0.04 3.12 -6.42
N GLU A 146 1.02 3.87 -6.74
CA GLU A 146 1.48 4.09 -8.13
C GLU A 146 2.03 2.80 -8.77
N LEU A 147 2.72 1.96 -8.01
CA LEU A 147 3.30 0.70 -8.50
C LEU A 147 2.26 -0.38 -8.75
N MET A 148 1.16 -0.39 -8.00
CA MET A 148 0.15 -1.44 -8.08
C MET A 148 -0.74 -1.30 -9.33
N LYS A 149 -0.76 -2.33 -10.18
CA LYS A 149 -1.60 -2.38 -11.39
C LYS A 149 -3.10 -2.19 -11.10
N PRO A 150 -3.88 -1.59 -12.03
CA PRO A 150 -5.33 -1.44 -11.89
C PRO A 150 -6.04 -2.77 -11.58
N GLY A 151 -6.98 -2.75 -10.63
CA GLY A 151 -7.74 -3.93 -10.21
C GLY A 151 -6.98 -4.95 -9.37
N VAL A 152 -5.66 -4.82 -9.20
CA VAL A 152 -4.86 -5.72 -8.36
C VAL A 152 -4.98 -5.32 -6.90
N PHE A 153 -5.36 -6.30 -6.09
CA PHE A 153 -5.54 -6.23 -4.64
C PHE A 153 -6.25 -4.93 -4.14
N PRO A 154 -7.51 -4.66 -4.57
CA PRO A 154 -8.20 -3.40 -4.27
C PRO A 154 -8.33 -3.09 -2.78
N LYS A 155 -8.52 -4.12 -1.94
CA LYS A 155 -8.62 -3.96 -0.47
C LYS A 155 -7.41 -3.23 0.12
N LEU A 156 -6.20 -3.56 -0.34
CA LEU A 156 -4.98 -2.91 0.15
C LEU A 156 -4.93 -1.45 -0.32
N LYS A 157 -5.27 -1.19 -1.59
CA LYS A 157 -5.34 0.17 -2.14
C LYS A 157 -6.32 1.05 -1.35
N VAL A 158 -7.50 0.53 -1.06
CA VAL A 158 -8.54 1.22 -0.28
C VAL A 158 -8.02 1.61 1.10
N LEU A 159 -7.37 0.70 1.83
CA LEU A 159 -6.78 1.01 3.14
C LEU A 159 -5.73 2.13 3.05
N MET A 160 -4.83 2.07 2.06
CA MET A 160 -3.82 3.12 1.87
C MET A 160 -4.45 4.48 1.53
N LEU A 161 -5.47 4.50 0.66
CA LEU A 161 -6.20 5.71 0.32
C LEU A 161 -7.01 6.27 1.51
N MET A 162 -7.60 5.40 2.33
CA MET A 162 -8.28 5.81 3.57
C MET A 162 -7.29 6.44 4.55
N ALA A 163 -6.09 5.86 4.70
CA ALA A 163 -5.04 6.44 5.54
C ALA A 163 -4.62 7.83 5.04
N LEU A 164 -4.38 7.99 3.73
CA LEU A 164 -4.03 9.27 3.11
C LEU A 164 -5.14 10.32 3.29
N TYR A 165 -6.39 9.95 2.99
CA TYR A 165 -7.55 10.82 3.20
C TYR A 165 -7.72 11.19 4.67
N ASN A 166 -7.58 10.24 5.58
CA ASN A 166 -7.69 10.50 7.01
C ASN A 166 -6.64 11.54 7.43
N VAL A 167 -5.38 11.38 7.03
CA VAL A 167 -4.32 12.38 7.31
C VAL A 167 -4.64 13.75 6.68
N SER A 168 -5.19 13.78 5.47
CA SER A 168 -5.55 15.01 4.75
C SER A 168 -6.71 15.80 5.38
N ILE A 169 -7.42 15.24 6.37
CA ILE A 169 -8.41 16.00 7.16
C ILE A 169 -7.74 17.16 7.93
N SER A 170 -6.46 16.99 8.32
CA SER A 170 -5.66 18.01 9.00
C SER A 170 -4.91 18.90 8.01
N VAL A 171 -4.82 20.21 8.28
CA VAL A 171 -4.10 21.17 7.41
C VAL A 171 -2.63 20.76 7.25
N LYS A 172 -1.97 20.37 8.34
CA LYS A 172 -0.58 19.91 8.32
C LYS A 172 -0.40 18.67 7.43
N GLY A 173 -1.28 17.68 7.57
CA GLY A 173 -1.24 16.44 6.80
C GLY A 173 -1.54 16.66 5.32
N LEU A 174 -2.57 17.45 5.02
CA LEU A 174 -2.91 17.79 3.63
C LEU A 174 -1.76 18.53 2.95
N LYS A 175 -1.19 19.55 3.60
CA LYS A 175 -0.02 20.26 3.06
C LYS A 175 1.15 19.33 2.76
N GLY A 176 1.49 18.43 3.70
CA GLY A 176 2.56 17.45 3.50
C GLY A 176 2.30 16.49 2.34
N ILE A 177 1.05 16.03 2.16
CA ILE A 177 0.68 15.16 1.04
C ILE A 177 0.69 15.94 -0.30
N SER A 178 0.21 17.19 -0.30
CA SER A 178 0.11 18.02 -1.51
C SER A 178 1.44 18.60 -1.99
N GLU A 179 2.47 18.64 -1.15
CA GLU A 179 3.84 18.98 -1.58
C GLU A 179 4.45 17.89 -2.48
N ASN A 180 3.91 16.67 -2.46
CA ASN A 180 4.35 15.61 -3.36
C ASN A 180 3.76 15.81 -4.78
N PRO A 181 4.59 16.08 -5.81
CA PRO A 181 4.11 16.35 -7.16
C PRO A 181 3.43 15.13 -7.81
N GLY A 182 3.66 13.92 -7.28
CA GLY A 182 3.01 12.69 -7.72
C GLY A 182 1.55 12.55 -7.28
N LEU A 183 1.04 13.38 -6.36
CA LEU A 183 -0.31 13.24 -5.80
C LEU A 183 -1.41 13.26 -6.87
N LEU A 184 -1.44 14.28 -7.75
CA LEU A 184 -2.49 14.39 -8.75
C LEU A 184 -2.38 13.33 -9.87
N PRO A 185 -1.18 13.05 -10.43
CA PRO A 185 -1.00 11.92 -11.34
C PRO A 185 -1.47 10.58 -10.75
N LEU A 186 -1.18 10.36 -9.46
CA LEU A 186 -1.65 9.19 -8.73
C LEU A 186 -3.18 9.13 -8.66
N ILE A 187 -3.82 10.22 -8.23
CA ILE A 187 -5.29 10.31 -8.18
C ILE A 187 -5.89 10.04 -9.57
N TRP A 188 -5.35 10.63 -10.64
CA TRP A 188 -5.83 10.39 -12.01
C TRP A 188 -5.79 8.93 -12.41
N THR A 189 -4.70 8.25 -12.06
CA THR A 189 -4.51 6.84 -12.38
C THR A 189 -5.52 5.99 -11.61
N LEU A 190 -5.70 6.25 -10.32
CA LEU A 190 -6.62 5.49 -9.46
C LEU A 190 -8.10 5.76 -9.74
N LEU A 191 -8.45 6.90 -10.35
CA LEU A 191 -9.83 7.13 -10.84
C LEU A 191 -10.23 6.16 -11.97
N ASP A 192 -9.26 5.57 -12.67
CA ASP A 192 -9.46 4.55 -13.70
C ASP A 192 -9.05 3.13 -13.24
N ASP A 193 -8.98 2.88 -11.92
CA ASP A 193 -8.52 1.58 -11.38
C ASP A 193 -9.44 0.40 -11.78
N GLY A 194 -10.71 0.67 -12.04
CA GLY A 194 -11.74 -0.32 -12.37
C GLY A 194 -12.48 -0.86 -11.15
N ASP A 195 -11.85 -0.85 -9.97
CA ASP A 195 -12.54 -1.11 -8.71
C ASP A 195 -13.25 0.16 -8.18
N TRP A 196 -14.53 0.04 -7.88
CA TRP A 196 -15.37 1.18 -7.51
C TRP A 196 -14.99 1.80 -6.17
N GLU A 197 -14.45 1.01 -5.23
CA GLU A 197 -14.11 1.48 -3.89
C GLU A 197 -12.79 2.25 -3.94
N VAL A 198 -11.83 1.78 -4.75
CA VAL A 198 -10.59 2.52 -5.06
C VAL A 198 -10.92 3.88 -5.70
N CYS A 199 -11.80 3.91 -6.70
CA CYS A 199 -12.26 5.16 -7.33
C CYS A 199 -12.92 6.10 -6.30
N LEU A 200 -13.77 5.56 -5.42
CA LEU A 200 -14.47 6.35 -4.39
C LEU A 200 -13.49 7.01 -3.42
N HIS A 201 -12.51 6.26 -2.90
CA HIS A 201 -11.54 6.80 -1.96
C HIS A 201 -10.54 7.76 -2.64
N SER A 202 -10.25 7.56 -3.92
CA SER A 202 -9.49 8.52 -4.74
C SER A 202 -10.24 9.85 -4.90
N LEU A 203 -11.55 9.82 -5.15
CA LEU A 203 -12.37 11.03 -5.18
C LEU A 203 -12.43 11.74 -3.84
N ARG A 204 -12.53 10.99 -2.73
CA ARG A 204 -12.53 11.59 -1.38
C ARG A 204 -11.21 12.31 -1.07
N LEU A 205 -10.08 11.73 -1.48
CA LEU A 205 -8.78 12.40 -1.36
C LEU A 205 -8.73 13.67 -2.24
N LEU A 206 -9.20 13.60 -3.49
CA LEU A 206 -9.32 14.78 -4.36
C LEU A 206 -10.22 15.87 -3.76
N GLN A 207 -11.35 15.49 -3.18
CA GLN A 207 -12.24 16.43 -2.48
C GLN A 207 -11.53 17.13 -1.33
N SER A 208 -10.68 16.42 -0.57
CA SER A 208 -9.89 17.07 0.50
C SER A 208 -8.92 18.13 -0.04
N VAL A 209 -8.34 17.90 -1.22
CA VAL A 209 -7.47 18.85 -1.93
C VAL A 209 -8.26 20.07 -2.39
N LEU A 210 -9.48 19.87 -2.90
CA LEU A 210 -10.33 20.95 -3.42
C LEU A 210 -10.86 21.89 -2.33
N LEU A 211 -10.83 21.48 -1.05
CA LEU A 211 -11.34 22.26 0.07
C LEU A 211 -10.33 23.28 0.64
N GLU A 212 -9.05 23.15 0.33
CA GLU A 212 -7.99 23.97 0.95
C GLU A 212 -7.38 24.95 -0.05
N GLU A 213 -7.55 26.25 0.20
CA GLU A 213 -7.19 27.32 -0.75
C GLU A 213 -5.68 27.36 -1.05
N GLU A 214 -4.83 27.18 -0.03
CA GLU A 214 -3.37 27.15 -0.22
C GLU A 214 -2.94 26.02 -1.17
N VAL A 215 -3.64 24.88 -1.10
CA VAL A 215 -3.36 23.71 -1.93
C VAL A 215 -3.91 23.90 -3.33
N LEU A 216 -5.08 24.54 -3.48
CA LEU A 216 -5.62 24.95 -4.78
C LEU A 216 -4.65 25.85 -5.54
N LEU A 217 -3.98 26.78 -4.85
CA LEU A 217 -2.95 27.64 -5.46
C LEU A 217 -1.73 26.84 -5.91
N LEU A 218 -1.34 25.83 -5.14
CA LEU A 218 -0.22 24.96 -5.46
C LEU A 218 -0.50 24.07 -6.69
N LEU A 219 -1.71 23.54 -6.79
CA LEU A 219 -2.08 22.51 -7.78
C LEU A 219 -2.99 23.01 -8.92
N GLY A 220 -3.35 24.29 -8.91
CA GLY A 220 -4.47 24.84 -9.68
C GLY A 220 -4.46 24.54 -11.17
N SER A 221 -3.30 24.57 -11.84
CA SER A 221 -3.22 24.27 -13.28
C SER A 221 -3.56 22.80 -13.59
N ALA A 222 -3.17 21.88 -12.72
CA ALA A 222 -3.44 20.45 -12.89
C ALA A 222 -4.89 20.10 -12.49
N LEU A 223 -5.50 20.84 -11.56
CA LEU A 223 -6.92 20.67 -11.21
C LEU A 223 -7.87 21.12 -12.33
N LEU A 224 -7.44 22.05 -13.19
CA LEU A 224 -8.20 22.53 -14.34
C LEU A 224 -8.02 21.67 -15.60
N ASP A 225 -7.26 20.57 -15.50
CA ASP A 225 -6.98 19.71 -16.64
C ASP A 225 -8.27 19.03 -17.18
N PRO A 226 -8.57 19.13 -18.48
CA PRO A 226 -9.74 18.50 -19.09
C PRO A 226 -9.81 16.98 -18.89
N ASP A 227 -8.69 16.28 -18.80
CA ASP A 227 -8.64 14.84 -18.61
C ASP A 227 -9.08 14.44 -17.19
N LEU A 228 -8.77 15.26 -16.17
CA LEU A 228 -9.31 15.09 -14.82
C LEU A 228 -10.83 15.18 -14.85
N HIS A 229 -11.36 16.22 -15.48
CA HIS A 229 -12.80 16.43 -15.63
C HIS A 229 -13.44 15.26 -16.36
N ALA A 230 -12.85 14.78 -17.46
CA ALA A 230 -13.37 13.63 -18.20
C ALA A 230 -13.41 12.36 -17.33
N ARG A 231 -12.38 12.10 -16.52
CA ARG A 231 -12.31 10.96 -15.58
C ARG A 231 -13.44 11.03 -14.55
N VAL A 232 -13.57 12.16 -13.84
CA VAL A 232 -14.60 12.34 -12.82
C VAL A 232 -16.01 12.27 -13.45
N SER A 233 -16.19 12.84 -14.64
CA SER A 233 -17.47 12.83 -15.36
C SER A 233 -17.97 11.41 -15.64
N ARG A 234 -17.10 10.48 -16.06
CA ARG A 234 -17.46 9.07 -16.26
C ARG A 234 -18.02 8.43 -14.99
N LEU A 235 -17.45 8.75 -13.82
CA LEU A 235 -17.86 8.19 -12.53
C LEU A 235 -19.23 8.71 -12.06
N THR A 236 -19.71 9.85 -12.59
CA THR A 236 -21.07 10.37 -12.28
C THR A 236 -22.19 9.47 -12.80
N SER A 237 -21.88 8.54 -13.70
CA SER A 237 -22.82 7.53 -14.22
C SER A 237 -22.67 6.17 -13.54
N SER A 238 -21.89 6.07 -12.46
CA SER A 238 -21.66 4.80 -11.77
C SER A 238 -22.96 4.18 -11.23
N VAL A 239 -23.02 2.84 -11.26
CA VAL A 239 -24.09 2.05 -10.64
C VAL A 239 -24.04 2.13 -9.12
N GLN A 240 -22.84 2.35 -8.55
CA GLN A 240 -22.64 2.45 -7.11
C GLN A 240 -23.07 3.83 -6.60
N PRO A 241 -24.10 3.93 -5.73
CA PRO A 241 -24.66 5.21 -5.33
C PRO A 241 -23.66 6.13 -4.64
N SER A 242 -22.80 5.57 -3.77
CA SER A 242 -21.78 6.31 -3.02
C SER A 242 -20.73 6.95 -3.95
N LEU A 243 -20.20 6.17 -4.89
CA LEU A 243 -19.26 6.62 -5.92
C LEU A 243 -19.88 7.70 -6.81
N ARG A 244 -21.10 7.46 -7.30
CA ARG A 244 -21.83 8.42 -8.14
C ARG A 244 -22.02 9.76 -7.45
N LEU A 245 -22.48 9.76 -6.19
CA LEU A 245 -22.69 10.99 -5.43
C LEU A 245 -21.38 11.74 -5.14
N ALA A 246 -20.31 11.02 -4.82
CA ALA A 246 -18.99 11.62 -4.65
C ALA A 246 -18.48 12.25 -5.94
N ALA A 247 -18.64 11.57 -7.08
CA ALA A 247 -18.23 12.07 -8.39
C ALA A 247 -19.02 13.31 -8.82
N GLN A 248 -20.34 13.32 -8.61
CA GLN A 248 -21.19 14.46 -8.90
C GLN A 248 -20.78 15.69 -8.08
N GLN A 249 -20.55 15.51 -6.78
CA GLN A 249 -20.08 16.59 -5.92
C GLN A 249 -18.71 17.12 -6.38
N THR A 250 -17.77 16.22 -6.64
CA THR A 250 -16.42 16.60 -7.11
C THR A 250 -16.48 17.35 -8.43
N MET A 251 -17.38 16.96 -9.34
CA MET A 251 -17.59 17.64 -10.62
C MET A 251 -18.12 19.06 -10.44
N GLU A 252 -19.08 19.27 -9.53
CA GLU A 252 -19.57 20.61 -9.19
C GLU A 252 -18.43 21.50 -8.66
N ASP A 253 -17.59 20.96 -7.79
CA ASP A 253 -16.49 21.70 -7.17
C ASP A 253 -15.41 22.06 -8.23
N LEU A 254 -15.06 21.13 -9.12
CA LEU A 254 -14.16 21.38 -10.24
C LEU A 254 -14.70 22.42 -11.24
N GLN A 255 -16.01 22.38 -11.53
CA GLN A 255 -16.66 23.38 -12.39
C GLN A 255 -16.68 24.77 -11.75
N ALA A 256 -16.85 24.85 -10.42
CA ALA A 256 -16.80 26.11 -9.70
C ALA A 256 -15.41 26.77 -9.80
N LEU A 257 -14.33 25.98 -9.80
CA LEU A 257 -12.96 26.48 -10.00
C LEU A 257 -12.75 27.11 -11.38
N GLN A 258 -13.47 26.67 -12.41
CA GLN A 258 -13.37 27.25 -13.76
C GLN A 258 -14.05 28.62 -13.87
N GLN A 259 -15.06 28.90 -13.03
CA GLN A 259 -15.85 30.12 -13.11
C GLN A 259 -15.27 31.30 -12.31
N VAL A 260 -14.32 31.04 -11.41
CA VAL A 260 -13.66 32.06 -10.58
C VAL A 260 -12.19 32.13 -10.98
N PRO A 261 -11.67 33.30 -11.41
CA PRO A 261 -10.23 33.46 -11.62
C PRO A 261 -9.48 33.09 -10.33
N LEU A 262 -8.42 32.27 -10.39
CA LEU A 262 -7.63 31.87 -9.21
C LEU A 262 -7.18 33.07 -8.34
N SER A 263 -7.00 34.25 -8.93
CA SER A 263 -6.69 35.50 -8.25
C SER A 263 -7.82 36.08 -7.37
N GLN A 264 -9.07 35.66 -7.58
CA GLN A 264 -10.27 36.11 -6.83
C GLN A 264 -10.67 35.16 -5.69
N HIS A 265 -10.15 33.93 -5.65
CA HIS A 265 -10.36 33.03 -4.52
C HIS A 265 -9.80 33.56 -3.20
N LEU A 266 -8.84 34.50 -3.23
CA LEU A 266 -8.36 35.25 -2.06
C LEU A 266 -9.45 36.12 -1.37
N PHE A 267 -10.58 36.40 -2.05
CA PHE A 267 -11.59 37.36 -1.56
C PHE A 267 -13.01 36.79 -1.45
N ASN A 268 -13.27 35.59 -2.00
CA ASN A 268 -14.55 34.91 -1.87
C ASN A 268 -14.29 33.41 -1.62
N PRO A 269 -14.43 32.92 -0.38
CA PRO A 269 -14.33 31.49 -0.13
C PRO A 269 -15.41 30.77 -0.95
N LEU A 270 -15.03 29.64 -1.55
CA LEU A 270 -16.01 28.69 -2.06
C LEU A 270 -17.02 28.42 -0.94
N ASN A 271 -18.31 28.66 -1.22
CA ASN A 271 -19.39 28.48 -0.25
C ASN A 271 -19.17 27.14 0.46
N PRO A 272 -18.98 27.08 1.80
CA PRO A 272 -18.65 25.86 2.49
C PRO A 272 -19.88 24.95 2.47
N LYS A 273 -20.08 24.23 1.37
CA LYS A 273 -20.96 23.07 1.34
C LYS A 273 -20.38 22.12 2.37
N THR A 274 -21.14 21.89 3.44
CA THR A 274 -20.89 20.91 4.49
C THR A 274 -20.63 19.53 3.90
N LYS A 275 -19.41 19.22 3.46
CA LYS A 275 -19.06 17.89 2.97
C LYS A 275 -17.64 17.53 3.35
N LEU A 276 -17.56 16.46 4.15
CA LEU A 276 -16.40 15.65 4.56
C LEU A 276 -15.40 16.31 5.50
N LYS A 277 -15.51 15.98 6.80
CA LYS A 277 -14.37 15.73 7.71
C LYS A 277 -14.71 14.66 8.76
N THR A 278 -15.42 13.60 8.36
CA THR A 278 -15.49 12.38 9.18
C THR A 278 -14.32 11.48 8.80
N CYS A 279 -13.58 11.02 9.80
CA CYS A 279 -12.56 10.01 9.60
C CYS A 279 -13.22 8.67 9.26
N PHE A 280 -12.55 7.86 8.46
CA PHE A 280 -12.95 6.48 8.29
C PHE A 280 -12.24 5.61 9.32
N PHE A 281 -13.02 5.00 10.21
CA PHE A 281 -12.61 3.86 11.01
C PHE A 281 -13.01 2.57 10.29
N LEU A 282 -12.23 1.52 10.51
CA LEU A 282 -12.58 0.17 10.11
C LEU A 282 -13.28 -0.47 11.33
N ASP A 283 -14.60 -0.58 11.27
CA ASP A 283 -15.42 -1.35 12.23
C ASP A 283 -15.49 -2.83 11.82
#